data_AF-A0A953M6I0-F1
#
_entry.id   AF-A0A953M6I0-F1
#
_cell.length_a   1.000
_cell.length_b   1.000
_cell.length_c   1.000
_cell.angle_alpha   90.00
_cell.angle_beta   90.00
_cell.angle_gamma   90.00
#
_symmetry.space_group_name_H-M   'P 1'
#
loop_
_entity.id
_entity.type
_entity.pdbx_description
1 polymer ?
#
loop_
_entity_poly.entity_id
_entity_poly.type
_entity_poly.pdbx_seq_one_letter_code
_entity_poly.pdbx_strand_id
1 'polypeptide(L)'
;MIDYEIIGDDLQAVIVTLDPGEAMVAEAGAMMYLEDDIEMGTSLTMKKDGGGLFGKLFEAGKRVVTGESFFITIFANQGGQRRDVGFGAPYPGHVIPVELGDFNGGLLCQKDAFLCAAQGIEVDIAFTKRFGAGFFGGEGFI
;
A
#
# COMPACT_ATOMS: atom_id res chain seq x y z
N MET A 1 5.65 4.44 -14.53
CA MET A 1 5.97 3.03 -14.25
C MET A 1 6.98 3.10 -13.16
N ILE A 2 6.70 2.50 -12.00
CA ILE A 2 7.59 2.58 -10.86
C ILE A 2 8.60 1.45 -10.99
N ASP A 3 9.88 1.77 -10.81
CA ASP A 3 10.95 0.78 -10.83
C ASP A 3 11.01 0.05 -9.48
N TYR A 4 11.26 -1.26 -9.52
CA TYR A 4 11.39 -2.06 -8.31
C TYR A 4 12.37 -3.23 -8.50
N GLU A 5 12.91 -3.70 -7.37
CA GLU A 5 13.74 -4.90 -7.27
C GLU A 5 13.21 -5.79 -6.13
N ILE A 6 13.03 -7.09 -6.40
CA ILE A 6 12.71 -8.07 -5.35
C ILE A 6 14.01 -8.74 -4.92
N ILE A 7 14.31 -8.65 -3.64
CA ILE A 7 15.50 -9.24 -3.02
C ILE A 7 15.11 -10.41 -2.12
N GLY A 8 16.02 -11.36 -1.95
CA GLY A 8 15.80 -12.56 -1.13
C GLY A 8 15.25 -13.75 -1.91
N ASP A 9 15.22 -14.91 -1.25
CA ASP A 9 14.76 -16.18 -1.81
C ASP A 9 13.51 -16.67 -1.07
N ASP A 10 13.67 -17.32 0.09
CA ASP A 10 12.55 -17.76 0.94
C ASP A 10 11.89 -16.62 1.74
N LEU A 11 12.64 -15.54 1.98
CA LEU A 11 12.20 -14.34 2.69
C LEU A 11 12.44 -13.15 1.77
N GLN A 12 11.39 -12.72 1.07
CA GLN A 12 11.52 -11.66 0.07
C GLN A 12 11.10 -10.30 0.61
N ALA A 13 11.81 -9.28 0.12
CA ALA A 13 11.48 -7.87 0.27
C ALA A 13 11.50 -7.20 -1.10
N VAL A 14 10.77 -6.09 -1.24
CA VAL A 14 10.77 -5.27 -2.44
C VAL A 14 11.38 -3.92 -2.14
N ILE A 15 12.35 -3.52 -2.96
CA ILE A 15 12.91 -2.18 -3.00
C ILE A 15 12.23 -1.45 -4.14
N VAL A 16 11.64 -0.30 -3.86
CA VAL A 16 10.93 0.51 -4.83
C VAL A 16 11.65 1.83 -5.01
N THR A 17 12.00 2.17 -6.25
CA THR A 17 12.67 3.42 -6.59
C THR A 17 11.65 4.44 -7.08
N LEU A 18 11.61 5.59 -6.40
CA LEU A 18 10.73 6.71 -6.72
C LEU A 18 11.52 7.85 -7.37
N ASP A 19 11.03 8.34 -8.51
CA ASP A 19 11.54 9.58 -9.10
C ASP A 19 11.08 10.81 -8.30
N PRO A 20 11.78 11.96 -8.43
CA PRO A 20 11.34 13.22 -7.82
C PRO A 20 9.86 13.54 -8.09
N GLY A 21 9.08 13.69 -7.02
CA GLY A 21 7.65 13.97 -7.07
C GLY A 21 6.74 12.75 -7.25
N GLU A 22 7.31 11.54 -7.42
CA GLU A 22 6.52 10.31 -7.38
C GLU A 22 6.15 9.91 -5.95
N ALA A 23 5.07 9.17 -5.85
CA ALA A 23 4.64 8.58 -4.61
C ALA A 23 4.17 7.14 -4.82
N MET A 24 4.05 6.43 -3.71
CA MET A 24 3.47 5.11 -3.64
C MET A 24 2.72 4.95 -2.33
N VAL A 25 1.98 3.85 -2.24
CA VAL A 25 1.15 3.54 -1.10
C VAL A 25 1.50 2.15 -0.59
N ALA A 26 1.60 1.98 0.72
CA ALA A 26 1.92 0.70 1.33
C ALA A 26 1.33 0.59 2.73
N GLU A 27 1.32 -0.61 3.27
CA GLU A 27 1.01 -0.81 4.68
C GLU A 27 2.15 -0.28 5.56
N ALA A 28 1.82 0.56 6.53
CA ALA A 28 2.82 1.17 7.42
C ALA A 28 3.71 0.15 8.14
N GLY A 29 3.13 -1.00 8.50
CA GLY A 29 3.81 -2.09 9.21
C GLY A 29 4.80 -2.88 8.36
N ALA A 30 4.76 -2.72 7.03
CA ALA A 30 5.63 -3.44 6.10
C ALA A 30 6.89 -2.66 5.70
N MET A 31 7.05 -1.41 6.14
CA MET A 31 8.20 -0.59 5.80
C MET A 31 9.48 -1.08 6.52
N MET A 32 10.55 -1.30 5.76
CA MET A 32 11.87 -1.69 6.27
C MET A 32 12.82 -0.50 6.42
N TYR A 33 12.94 0.33 5.39
CA TYR A 33 13.78 1.53 5.41
C TYR A 33 13.27 2.57 4.42
N LEU A 34 13.71 3.82 4.64
CA LEU A 34 13.50 4.96 3.75
C LEU A 34 14.85 5.60 3.49
N GLU A 35 15.13 5.97 2.25
CA GLU A 35 16.22 6.90 1.96
C GLU A 35 15.83 8.35 2.31
N ASP A 36 16.84 9.22 2.35
CA ASP A 36 16.66 10.65 2.54
C ASP A 36 15.66 11.22 1.51
N ASP A 37 14.96 12.29 1.89
CA ASP A 37 13.98 12.99 1.03
C ASP A 37 12.68 12.21 0.74
N ILE A 38 12.52 10.97 1.23
CA ILE A 38 11.23 10.30 1.25
C ILE A 38 10.41 10.76 2.47
N GLU A 39 9.28 11.41 2.20
CA GLU A 39 8.32 11.79 3.23
C GLU A 39 7.22 10.73 3.38
N MET A 40 6.96 10.35 4.62
CA MET A 40 5.89 9.43 5.02
C MET A 40 4.68 10.22 5.52
N GLY A 41 3.50 9.96 4.97
CA GLY A 41 2.24 10.56 5.42
C GLY A 41 1.11 9.52 5.48
N THR A 42 0.36 9.49 6.58
CA THR A 42 -0.78 8.58 6.74
C THR A 42 -2.03 9.18 6.09
N SER A 43 -2.73 8.42 5.24
CA SER A 43 -4.01 8.83 4.65
C SER A 43 -5.05 7.70 4.73
N LEU A 44 -6.29 8.06 5.06
CA LEU A 44 -7.42 7.12 5.10
C LEU A 44 -8.21 7.08 3.77
N THR A 45 -7.83 7.84 2.74
CA THR A 45 -8.53 7.84 1.45
C THR A 45 -7.60 8.25 0.29
N MET A 46 -7.71 7.55 -0.85
CA MET A 46 -6.95 7.82 -2.09
C MET A 46 -7.71 8.65 -3.12
N LYS A 47 -8.79 9.36 -2.73
CA LYS A 47 -9.51 10.21 -3.68
C LYS A 47 -8.64 11.41 -4.08
N LYS A 48 -8.59 11.63 -5.40
CA LYS A 48 -7.81 12.68 -6.07
C LYS A 48 -8.45 14.06 -5.85
N ASP A 49 -8.53 14.51 -4.61
CA ASP A 49 -8.89 15.89 -4.28
C ASP A 49 -7.63 16.75 -4.28
N GLY A 50 -7.65 17.83 -5.06
CA GLY A 50 -6.52 18.66 -5.47
C GLY A 50 -5.91 19.57 -4.41
N GLY A 51 -5.62 19.04 -3.22
CA GLY A 51 -4.79 19.69 -2.20
C GLY A 51 -3.46 18.94 -2.05
N GLY A 52 -2.35 19.65 -1.87
CA GLY A 52 -1.01 19.04 -1.69
C GLY A 52 -0.94 18.03 -0.54
N LEU A 53 0.17 17.29 -0.46
CA LEU A 53 0.42 16.23 0.54
C LEU A 53 0.10 16.69 1.99
N PHE A 54 0.39 17.97 2.30
CA PHE A 54 0.12 18.59 3.60
C PHE A 54 -1.35 18.95 3.88
N GLY A 55 -2.20 19.07 2.85
CA GLY A 55 -3.62 19.40 3.01
C GLY A 55 -4.53 18.18 3.22
N LYS A 56 -4.01 16.97 3.00
CA LYS A 56 -4.78 15.71 3.04
C LYS A 56 -4.80 15.02 4.41
N LEU A 57 -3.87 15.39 5.30
CA LEU A 57 -3.78 14.82 6.65
C LEU A 57 -4.99 15.19 7.54
N PHE A 58 -5.68 16.30 7.27
CA PHE A 58 -6.74 16.83 8.15
C PHE A 58 -8.16 16.33 7.84
N GLU A 59 -8.44 15.86 6.62
CA GLU A 59 -9.79 15.36 6.23
C GLU A 59 -9.99 13.86 6.55
N ALA A 60 -8.92 13.13 6.86
CA ALA A 60 -8.94 11.71 7.20
C ALA A 60 -9.71 11.41 8.52
N GLY A 61 -9.90 12.40 9.39
CA GLY A 61 -10.55 12.23 10.70
C GLY A 61 -12.08 12.07 10.72
N LYS A 62 -12.78 12.23 9.57
CA LYS A 62 -14.25 12.32 9.57
C LYS A 62 -15.00 11.02 9.23
N ARG A 63 -14.31 9.92 8.90
CA ARG A 63 -14.96 8.65 8.53
C ARG A 63 -14.39 7.43 9.25
N VAL A 64 -14.24 7.56 10.57
CA VAL A 64 -14.13 6.40 11.47
C VAL A 64 -15.53 5.77 11.62
N VAL A 65 -16.01 5.05 10.61
CA VAL A 65 -17.28 4.28 10.70
C VAL A 65 -17.16 2.96 9.92
N THR A 66 -16.24 2.09 10.32
CA THR A 66 -16.31 0.65 9.96
C THR A 66 -15.63 -0.31 10.96
N GLY A 67 -15.07 0.15 12.08
CA GLY A 67 -14.63 -0.74 13.17
C GLY A 67 -13.31 -1.50 12.94
N GLU A 68 -12.81 -1.58 11.70
CA GLU A 68 -11.49 -2.12 11.36
C GLU A 68 -10.74 -1.08 10.52
N SER A 69 -9.68 -0.49 11.07
CA SER A 69 -8.94 0.56 10.36
C SER A 69 -7.98 -0.04 9.33
N PHE A 70 -8.25 0.20 8.06
CA PHE A 70 -7.28 0.03 6.99
C PHE A 70 -6.46 1.33 6.86
N PHE A 71 -5.33 1.39 7.57
CA PHE A 71 -4.41 2.54 7.49
C PHE A 71 -3.43 2.31 6.34
N ILE A 72 -3.59 3.05 5.24
CA ILE A 72 -2.60 3.10 4.17
C ILE A 72 -1.64 4.26 4.45
N THR A 73 -0.36 4.02 4.26
CA THR A 73 0.65 5.07 4.30
C THR A 73 1.08 5.43 2.89
N ILE A 74 1.21 6.73 2.65
CA ILE A 74 1.78 7.30 1.43
C ILE A 74 3.26 7.59 1.68
N PHE A 75 4.10 7.14 0.75
CA PHE A 75 5.53 7.43 0.71
C PHE A 75 5.78 8.26 -0.55
N ALA A 76 6.33 9.46 -0.40
CA ALA A 76 6.51 10.39 -1.50
C ALA A 76 7.93 10.95 -1.54
N ASN A 77 8.56 10.95 -2.71
CA ASN A 77 9.87 11.54 -2.91
C ASN A 77 9.72 13.06 -3.11
N GLN A 78 10.11 13.85 -2.10
CA GLN A 78 10.12 15.31 -2.16
C GLN A 78 11.48 15.88 -2.57
N GLY A 79 12.48 15.01 -2.77
CA GLY A 79 13.82 15.37 -3.16
C GLY A 79 13.97 15.62 -4.65
N GLY A 80 15.20 15.99 -5.05
CA GLY A 80 15.57 16.20 -6.45
C GLY A 80 16.30 15.01 -7.10
N GLN A 81 16.44 13.90 -6.40
CA GLN A 81 17.13 12.69 -6.85
C GLN A 81 16.21 11.48 -6.73
N ARG A 82 16.53 10.39 -7.45
CA ARG A 82 15.85 9.10 -7.25
C ARG A 82 16.13 8.58 -5.85
N ARG A 83 15.12 7.99 -5.22
CA ARG A 83 15.19 7.49 -3.85
C ARG A 83 14.49 6.17 -3.68
N ASP A 84 15.06 5.33 -2.85
CA ASP A 84 14.54 4.00 -2.59
C ASP A 84 13.74 3.91 -1.30
N VAL A 85 12.72 3.05 -1.33
CA VAL A 85 11.96 2.62 -0.17
C VAL A 85 11.88 1.10 -0.15
N GLY A 86 12.23 0.49 0.98
CA GLY A 86 12.17 -0.95 1.16
C GLY A 86 10.92 -1.40 1.91
N PHE A 87 10.26 -2.45 1.43
CA PHE A 87 9.11 -3.10 2.07
C PHE A 87 9.30 -4.61 2.22
N GLY A 88 8.84 -5.16 3.34
CA GLY A 88 8.84 -6.58 3.62
C GLY A 88 7.64 -6.97 4.48
N ALA A 89 7.04 -8.12 4.21
CA ALA A 89 5.93 -8.64 5.00
C ALA A 89 6.42 -9.05 6.42
N PRO A 90 5.56 -8.98 7.45
CA PRO A 90 5.91 -9.38 8.82
C PRO A 90 5.95 -10.92 9.01
N TYR A 91 5.92 -11.68 7.93
CA TYR A 91 5.91 -13.13 7.91
C TYR A 91 6.73 -13.68 6.72
N PRO A 92 7.27 -14.91 6.83
CA PRO A 92 7.98 -15.55 5.73
C PRO A 92 7.14 -15.70 4.47
N GLY A 93 7.71 -15.37 3.31
CA GLY A 93 7.00 -15.51 2.03
C GLY A 93 7.72 -14.85 0.86
N HIS A 94 7.04 -14.94 -0.29
CA HIS A 94 7.48 -14.38 -1.57
C HIS A 94 6.67 -13.13 -1.93
N VAL A 95 7.30 -12.19 -2.60
CA VAL A 95 6.64 -11.00 -3.16
C VAL A 95 6.18 -11.33 -4.57
N ILE A 96 4.89 -11.10 -4.86
CA ILE A 96 4.31 -11.35 -6.18
C ILE A 96 3.94 -10.01 -6.81
N PRO A 97 4.67 -9.52 -7.83
CA PRO A 97 4.28 -8.32 -8.55
C PRO A 97 3.06 -8.60 -9.42
N VAL A 98 2.09 -7.69 -9.41
CA VAL A 98 0.84 -7.81 -10.16
C VAL A 98 0.61 -6.55 -10.98
N GLU A 99 0.44 -6.73 -12.30
CA GLU A 99 -0.03 -5.69 -13.20
C GLU A 99 -1.55 -5.76 -13.31
N LEU A 100 -2.28 -4.73 -12.86
CA LEU A 100 -3.75 -4.77 -12.83
C LEU A 100 -4.39 -4.87 -14.21
N GLY A 101 -3.68 -4.44 -15.27
CA GLY A 101 -4.13 -4.60 -16.65
C GLY A 101 -4.44 -6.05 -17.02
N ASP A 102 -3.70 -7.01 -16.45
CA ASP A 102 -3.90 -8.44 -16.69
C ASP A 102 -5.12 -9.01 -15.93
N PHE A 103 -5.70 -8.23 -15.01
CA PHE A 103 -6.81 -8.61 -14.14
C PHE A 103 -8.07 -7.74 -14.36
N ASN A 104 -8.30 -7.27 -15.60
CA ASN A 104 -9.42 -6.37 -15.93
C ASN A 104 -9.44 -5.09 -15.08
N GLY A 105 -8.29 -4.62 -14.60
CA GLY A 105 -8.15 -3.40 -13.82
C GLY A 105 -8.42 -3.54 -12.32
N GLY A 106 -8.57 -4.75 -11.79
CA GLY A 106 -8.78 -4.94 -10.35
C GLY A 106 -8.42 -6.33 -9.84
N LEU A 107 -7.90 -6.39 -8.61
CA LEU A 107 -7.56 -7.63 -7.91
C LEU A 107 -8.20 -7.62 -6.52
N LEU A 108 -8.84 -8.73 -6.16
CA LEU A 108 -9.26 -8.98 -4.78
C LEU A 108 -8.19 -9.83 -4.10
N CYS A 109 -7.63 -9.34 -2.99
CA CYS A 109 -6.67 -10.06 -2.17
C CYS A 109 -7.06 -9.95 -0.70
N GLN A 110 -6.61 -10.90 0.12
CA GLN A 110 -6.71 -10.79 1.57
C GLN A 110 -5.98 -9.52 2.02
N LYS A 111 -6.56 -8.79 2.99
CA LYS A 111 -5.95 -7.62 3.64
C LYS A 111 -4.43 -7.76 3.87
N ASP A 112 -4.02 -8.83 4.55
CA ASP A 112 -2.61 -9.01 4.94
C ASP A 112 -1.68 -9.36 3.78
N ALA A 113 -2.23 -9.73 2.61
CA ALA A 113 -1.44 -10.04 1.41
C ALA A 113 -1.01 -8.78 0.63
N PHE A 114 -1.61 -7.63 0.93
CA PHE A 114 -1.27 -6.37 0.29
C PHE A 114 0.03 -5.79 0.88
N LEU A 115 1.05 -5.58 0.03
CA LEU A 115 2.33 -5.00 0.45
C LEU A 115 2.41 -3.51 0.09
N CYS A 116 2.38 -3.22 -1.20
CA CYS A 116 2.46 -1.86 -1.73
C CYS A 116 1.81 -1.75 -3.12
N ALA A 117 1.48 -0.52 -3.53
CA ALA A 117 1.01 -0.20 -4.86
C ALA A 117 1.49 1.18 -5.33
N ALA A 118 1.57 1.34 -6.65
CA ALA A 118 1.90 2.62 -7.27
C ALA A 118 0.81 3.68 -6.99
N GLN A 119 1.21 4.95 -6.96
CA GLN A 119 0.26 6.05 -6.88
C GLN A 119 -0.73 6.00 -8.06
N GLY A 120 -2.02 6.07 -7.73
CA GLY A 120 -3.12 5.99 -8.70
C GLY A 120 -3.88 4.67 -8.67
N ILE A 121 -3.37 3.65 -7.98
CA ILE A 121 -4.14 2.45 -7.65
C ILE A 121 -5.08 2.76 -6.49
N GLU A 122 -6.37 2.43 -6.66
CA GLU A 122 -7.38 2.52 -5.61
C GLU A 122 -7.38 1.22 -4.81
N VAL A 123 -7.21 1.33 -3.49
CA VAL A 123 -7.29 0.22 -2.55
C VAL A 123 -8.49 0.46 -1.65
N ASP A 124 -9.45 -0.46 -1.68
CA ASP A 124 -10.70 -0.38 -0.95
C ASP A 124 -11.07 -1.75 -0.36
N ILE A 125 -11.92 -1.75 0.66
CA ILE A 125 -12.41 -2.96 1.31
C ILE A 125 -13.54 -3.57 0.48
N ALA A 126 -13.37 -4.80 0.06
CA ALA A 126 -14.35 -5.52 -0.74
C ALA A 126 -15.05 -6.61 0.08
N PHE A 127 -16.27 -6.33 0.55
CA PHE A 127 -17.07 -7.33 1.26
C PHE A 127 -17.46 -8.51 0.37
N THR A 128 -16.83 -9.66 0.59
CA THR A 128 -17.22 -10.90 -0.08
C THR A 128 -18.44 -11.51 0.60
N LYS A 129 -19.61 -11.46 -0.07
CA LYS A 129 -20.91 -12.05 0.37
C LYS A 129 -20.95 -13.59 0.43
N ARG A 130 -19.83 -14.29 0.62
CA ARG A 130 -19.81 -15.77 0.74
C ARG A 130 -19.78 -16.18 2.21
N PHE A 131 -20.95 -16.21 2.82
CA PHE A 131 -21.23 -16.72 4.18
C PHE A 131 -20.98 -18.23 4.39
N GLY A 132 -20.27 -18.92 3.49
CA GLY A 132 -20.36 -20.39 3.34
C GLY A 132 -19.07 -21.20 3.39
N ALA A 133 -17.89 -20.60 3.52
CA ALA A 133 -16.65 -21.38 3.57
C ALA A 133 -15.58 -20.67 4.40
N GLY A 134 -15.25 -21.23 5.57
CA GLY A 134 -13.99 -20.94 6.25
C GLY A 134 -14.15 -20.25 7.60
N PHE A 135 -14.16 -21.07 8.65
CA PHE A 135 -13.92 -20.65 10.03
C PHE A 135 -12.41 -20.41 10.18
N PHE A 136 -11.93 -19.20 9.89
CA PHE A 136 -10.56 -18.77 10.17
C PHE A 136 -10.62 -17.49 11.01
N GLY A 137 -10.12 -17.56 12.24
CA GLY A 137 -9.56 -16.41 12.95
C GLY A 137 -10.48 -15.32 13.49
N GLY A 138 -11.73 -15.21 13.08
CA GLY A 138 -12.64 -14.14 13.55
C GLY A 138 -12.54 -12.82 12.78
N GLU A 139 -11.69 -12.75 11.76
CA GLU A 139 -11.67 -11.68 10.77
C GLU A 139 -12.30 -12.24 9.50
N GLY A 140 -13.44 -11.68 9.09
CA GLY A 140 -14.13 -12.10 7.87
C GLY A 140 -13.25 -11.90 6.64
N PHE A 141 -13.65 -12.47 5.50
CA PHE A 141 -13.01 -12.16 4.22
C PHE A 141 -13.12 -10.64 3.95
N ILE A 142 -12.01 -9.93 4.13
CA ILE A 142 -11.78 -8.53 3.74
C ILE A 142 -10.98 -8.53 2.45
#